data_AF-A0A5C6E172-F1
#
_entry.id   AF-A0A5C6E172-F1
#
_cell.length_a   1.000
_cell.length_b   1.000
_cell.length_c   1.000
_cell.angle_alpha   90.00
_cell.angle_beta   90.00
_cell.angle_gamma   90.00
#
_symmetry.space_group_name_H-M   'P 1'
#
loop_
_entity.id
_entity.type
_entity.pdbx_description
1 polymer ?
#
loop_
_entity_poly.entity_id
_entity_poly.type
_entity_poly.pdbx_seq_one_letter_code
_entity_poly.pdbx_strand_id
1 'polypeptide(L)'
;MAKCDQGYRCEVCGKDVTAIVDSDLYLRFVIGELDPEILHTTAERHIRCNPVLAQFIDHAEFDPLVVDGVMGRANLDKEFVRERTDLVTRGFERLREIAIDERDRDVTTYPLAEVIARYREA
;
A
#
# COMPACT_ATOMS: atom_id res chain seq x y z
N MET A 1 -24.48 -6.72 3.70
CA MET A 1 -23.43 -7.69 4.03
C MET A 1 -22.22 -7.34 3.19
N ALA A 2 -21.18 -6.76 3.81
CA ALA A 2 -19.95 -6.39 3.12
C ALA A 2 -19.18 -7.66 2.72
N LYS A 3 -18.36 -7.59 1.67
CA LYS A 3 -17.53 -8.67 1.10
C LYS A 3 -16.46 -9.24 2.06
N CYS A 4 -16.63 -9.13 3.38
CA CYS A 4 -15.57 -9.32 4.37
C CYS A 4 -15.43 -10.74 4.92
N ASP A 5 -16.30 -11.70 4.55
CA ASP A 5 -16.29 -13.05 5.16
C ASP A 5 -15.39 -14.08 4.43
N GLN A 6 -14.75 -13.69 3.32
CA GLN A 6 -13.60 -14.39 2.74
C GLN A 6 -12.54 -13.32 2.53
N GLY A 7 -11.37 -13.44 3.17
CA GLY A 7 -10.28 -12.48 2.97
C GLY A 7 -10.08 -12.18 1.48
N TYR A 8 -9.80 -10.92 1.14
CA TYR A 8 -9.70 -10.54 -0.26
C TYR A 8 -8.60 -11.37 -0.93
N ARG A 9 -8.98 -12.13 -1.96
CA ARG A 9 -8.06 -13.02 -2.67
C ARG A 9 -7.13 -12.20 -3.56
N CYS A 10 -5.83 -12.38 -3.39
CA CYS A 10 -4.85 -11.76 -4.26
C CYS A 10 -5.03 -12.22 -5.71
N GLU A 11 -5.23 -11.29 -6.64
CA GLU A 11 -5.40 -11.61 -8.06
C GLU A 11 -4.13 -12.16 -8.73
N VAL A 12 -2.95 -11.95 -8.11
CA VAL A 12 -1.65 -12.38 -8.66
C VAL A 12 -1.31 -13.81 -8.23
N CYS A 13 -1.27 -14.07 -6.92
CA CYS A 13 -0.86 -15.38 -6.40
C CYS A 13 -2.03 -16.29 -6.04
N GLY A 14 -3.27 -15.78 -6.02
CA GLY A 14 -4.46 -16.54 -5.70
C GLY A 14 -4.59 -16.96 -4.23
N LYS A 15 -3.75 -16.45 -3.33
CA LYS A 15 -3.86 -16.66 -1.87
C LYS A 15 -4.60 -15.48 -1.22
N ASP A 16 -5.11 -15.69 -0.01
CA ASP A 16 -5.81 -14.64 0.73
C ASP A 16 -4.84 -13.57 1.23
N VAL A 17 -5.26 -12.31 1.16
CA VAL A 17 -4.63 -11.20 1.89
C VAL A 17 -5.27 -11.13 3.27
N THR A 18 -4.50 -11.53 4.28
CA THR A 18 -5.01 -11.78 5.63
C THR A 18 -4.91 -10.58 6.57
N ALA A 19 -4.06 -9.60 6.25
CA ALA A 19 -3.85 -8.41 7.06
C ALA A 19 -3.66 -7.16 6.19
N ILE A 20 -4.04 -6.00 6.74
CA ILE A 20 -3.89 -4.71 6.04
C ILE A 20 -2.41 -4.41 5.71
N VAL A 21 -1.48 -4.84 6.56
CA VAL A 21 -0.02 -4.72 6.34
C VAL A 21 0.49 -5.55 5.17
N ASP A 22 -0.30 -6.50 4.68
CA ASP A 22 0.01 -7.29 3.50
C ASP A 22 -0.67 -6.74 2.24
N SER A 23 -1.55 -5.73 2.35
CA SER A 23 -2.41 -5.25 1.25
C SER A 23 -1.76 -4.15 0.41
N ASP A 24 -1.55 -4.44 -0.87
CA ASP A 24 -1.16 -3.44 -1.88
C ASP A 24 -2.28 -2.43 -2.12
N LEU A 25 -3.54 -2.88 -2.07
CA LEU A 25 -4.70 -2.02 -2.23
C LEU A 25 -4.70 -0.90 -1.19
N TYR A 26 -4.55 -1.27 0.08
CA TYR A 26 -4.49 -0.30 1.17
C TYR A 26 -3.20 0.52 1.13
N LEU A 27 -2.04 -0.06 0.74
CA LEU A 27 -0.81 0.72 0.56
C LEU A 27 -1.01 1.86 -0.46
N ARG A 28 -1.55 1.53 -1.63
CA ARG A 28 -1.83 2.51 -2.69
C ARG A 28 -2.87 3.53 -2.27
N PHE A 29 -3.89 3.11 -1.53
CA PHE A 29 -4.86 4.03 -0.95
C PHE A 29 -4.21 5.01 0.03
N VAL A 30 -3.38 4.53 0.97
CA VAL A 30 -2.83 5.42 2.00
C VAL A 30 -1.83 6.44 1.45
N ILE A 31 -1.08 6.09 0.40
CA ILE A 31 -0.17 7.01 -0.31
C ILE A 31 -0.88 7.83 -1.40
N GLY A 32 -2.18 7.60 -1.61
CA GLY A 32 -3.01 8.38 -2.54
C GLY A 32 -2.83 8.03 -4.02
N GLU A 33 -2.45 6.80 -4.34
CA GLU A 33 -2.40 6.24 -5.70
C GLU A 33 -3.67 5.47 -6.10
N LEU A 34 -4.61 5.35 -5.17
CA LEU A 34 -5.92 4.77 -5.40
C LEU A 34 -7.00 5.74 -4.92
N ASP A 35 -7.99 5.98 -5.76
CA ASP A 35 -9.14 6.80 -5.39
C ASP A 35 -10.04 6.04 -4.39
N PRO A 36 -10.47 6.67 -3.28
CA PRO A 36 -11.39 6.06 -2.32
C PRO A 36 -12.69 5.55 -2.97
N GLU A 37 -13.19 6.21 -4.03
CA GLU A 37 -14.43 5.81 -4.70
C GLU A 37 -14.34 4.41 -5.32
N ILE A 38 -13.16 3.98 -5.77
CA ILE A 38 -12.95 2.66 -6.39
C ILE A 38 -12.36 1.62 -5.43
N LEU A 39 -12.12 1.98 -4.16
CA LEU A 39 -11.51 1.08 -3.17
C LEU A 39 -12.30 -0.23 -3.02
N HIS A 40 -13.63 -0.16 -3.00
CA HIS A 40 -14.53 -1.31 -2.78
C HIS A 40 -14.73 -2.20 -4.03
N THR A 41 -14.28 -1.75 -5.21
CA THR A 41 -14.38 -2.48 -6.48
C THR A 41 -13.03 -2.96 -7.01
N THR A 42 -11.94 -2.32 -6.58
CA THR A 42 -10.57 -2.68 -6.98
C THR A 42 -10.20 -4.05 -6.41
N ALA A 43 -9.57 -4.87 -7.24
CA ALA A 43 -9.06 -6.17 -6.82
C ALA A 43 -7.89 -6.03 -5.85
N GLU A 44 -7.76 -6.98 -4.94
CA GLU A 44 -6.70 -6.98 -3.93
C GLU A 44 -5.44 -7.70 -4.43
N ARG A 45 -4.28 -7.26 -3.93
CA ARG A 45 -2.99 -7.94 -4.12
C ARG A 45 -2.18 -7.91 -2.84
N HIS A 46 -1.32 -8.91 -2.62
CA HIS A 46 -0.28 -8.74 -1.61
C HIS A 46 0.69 -7.62 -2.05
N ILE A 47 1.23 -6.85 -1.10
CA ILE A 47 2.32 -5.89 -1.35
C ILE A 47 3.45 -6.58 -2.14
N ARG A 48 3.87 -7.77 -1.71
CA ARG A 48 4.93 -8.54 -2.40
C ARG A 48 4.55 -9.03 -3.80
N CYS A 49 3.26 -9.13 -4.11
CA CYS A 49 2.78 -9.43 -5.45
C CYS A 49 2.81 -8.22 -6.39
N ASN A 50 3.07 -7.02 -5.88
CA ASN A 50 3.38 -5.82 -6.65
C ASN A 50 4.84 -5.35 -6.39
N PRO A 51 5.85 -6.08 -6.93
CA PRO A 51 7.25 -5.80 -6.64
C PRO A 51 7.71 -4.43 -7.15
N VAL A 52 7.04 -3.87 -8.18
CA VAL A 52 7.37 -2.55 -8.72
C VAL A 52 7.14 -1.43 -7.69
N LEU A 53 6.11 -1.56 -6.85
CA LEU A 53 5.87 -0.64 -5.73
C LEU A 53 6.66 -1.07 -4.49
N ALA A 54 6.60 -2.35 -4.14
CA ALA A 54 7.11 -2.85 -2.88
C ALA A 54 8.64 -2.76 -2.71
N GLN A 55 9.40 -2.70 -3.80
CA GLN A 55 10.85 -2.47 -3.77
C GLN A 55 11.27 -1.12 -3.14
N PHE A 56 10.32 -0.20 -2.96
CA PHE A 56 10.55 1.10 -2.33
C PHE A 56 10.28 1.11 -0.81
N ILE A 57 9.86 -0.01 -0.21
CA ILE A 57 9.73 -0.09 1.24
C ILE A 57 11.12 -0.26 1.87
N ASP A 58 11.56 0.71 2.67
CA ASP A 58 12.78 0.66 3.47
C ASP A 58 12.43 0.70 4.96
N HIS A 59 11.98 -0.44 5.48
CA HIS A 59 11.51 -0.57 6.86
C HIS A 59 11.98 -1.90 7.46
N ALA A 60 12.42 -1.89 8.73
CA ALA A 60 13.03 -3.06 9.39
C ALA A 60 12.14 -4.32 9.45
N GLU A 61 10.83 -4.11 9.40
CA GLU A 61 9.80 -5.16 9.47
C GLU A 61 9.28 -5.58 8.08
N PHE A 62 9.99 -5.19 7.03
CA PHE A 62 9.70 -5.60 5.66
C PHE A 62 10.96 -6.16 5.01
N ASP A 63 10.91 -7.43 4.59
CA ASP A 63 12.02 -8.04 3.87
C ASP A 63 12.23 -7.36 2.51
N PRO A 64 13.39 -6.71 2.27
CA PRO A 64 13.64 -5.95 1.06
C PRO A 64 13.46 -6.78 -0.21
N LEU A 65 12.93 -6.15 -1.26
CA LEU A 65 12.78 -6.74 -2.58
C LEU A 65 13.78 -6.14 -3.54
N VAL A 66 14.47 -7.00 -4.28
CA VAL A 66 15.31 -6.61 -5.42
C VAL A 66 14.56 -6.96 -6.68
N VAL A 67 14.34 -5.96 -7.53
CA VAL A 67 13.71 -6.11 -8.84
C VAL A 67 14.77 -5.91 -9.90
N ASP A 68 14.91 -6.90 -10.78
CA ASP A 68 15.81 -6.85 -11.92
C ASP A 68 15.19 -6.08 -13.10
N GLY A 69 16.05 -5.61 -14.01
CA GLY A 69 15.62 -4.94 -15.24
C GLY A 69 15.30 -3.45 -15.06
N VAL A 70 14.72 -2.83 -16.09
CA VAL A 70 14.58 -1.36 -16.19
C VAL A 70 13.69 -0.72 -15.13
N MET A 71 12.77 -1.49 -14.54
CA MET A 71 11.90 -1.03 -13.45
C MET A 71 12.52 -1.28 -12.06
N GLY A 72 13.72 -1.88 -12.01
CA GLY A 72 14.45 -2.12 -10.78
C GLY A 72 14.98 -0.83 -10.18
N ARG A 73 14.84 -0.67 -8.85
CA ARG A 73 15.27 0.51 -8.08
C ARG A 73 16.70 0.96 -8.40
N ALA A 74 17.60 0.03 -8.69
CA ALA A 74 18.99 0.31 -9.05
C ALA A 74 19.17 0.99 -10.42
N ASN A 75 18.18 0.91 -11.29
CA ASN A 75 18.20 1.41 -12.67
C ASN A 75 17.34 2.66 -12.87
N LEU A 76 16.76 3.20 -11.80
CA LEU A 76 15.90 4.38 -11.83
C LEU A 76 16.67 5.64 -11.38
N ASP A 77 16.11 6.80 -11.67
CA ASP A 77 16.65 8.08 -11.22
C ASP A 77 16.73 8.13 -9.68
N LYS A 78 17.84 8.67 -9.15
CA LYS A 78 18.13 8.63 -7.70
C LYS A 78 17.19 9.52 -6.89
N GLU A 79 16.76 10.65 -7.45
CA GLU A 79 15.82 11.54 -6.78
C GLU A 79 14.44 10.91 -6.74
N PHE A 80 13.98 10.35 -7.86
CA PHE A 80 12.77 9.54 -7.89
C PHE A 80 12.81 8.38 -6.88
N VAL A 81 13.92 7.64 -6.83
CA VAL A 81 14.08 6.52 -5.89
C VAL A 81 13.97 7.01 -4.44
N ARG A 82 14.61 8.13 -4.11
CA ARG A 82 14.55 8.72 -2.76
C ARG A 82 13.12 9.11 -2.40
N GLU A 83 12.44 9.86 -3.27
CA GLU A 83 11.07 10.32 -3.05
C GLU A 83 10.08 9.16 -2.94
N ARG A 84 10.21 8.16 -3.82
CA ARG A 84 9.37 6.95 -3.73
C ARG A 84 9.65 6.13 -2.50
N THR A 85 10.91 6.00 -2.10
CA THR A 85 11.27 5.26 -0.90
C THR A 85 10.66 5.93 0.34
N ASP A 86 10.76 7.25 0.45
CA ASP A 86 10.13 8.00 1.55
C ASP A 86 8.60 7.80 1.59
N LEU A 87 7.92 8.06 0.47
CA LEU A 87 6.46 7.97 0.40
C LEU A 87 5.94 6.56 0.68
N VAL A 88 6.55 5.54 0.06
CA VAL A 88 6.07 4.16 0.19
C VAL A 88 6.41 3.58 1.56
N THR A 89 7.55 3.96 2.16
CA THR A 89 7.90 3.57 3.53
C THR A 89 6.93 4.17 4.54
N ARG A 90 6.63 5.48 4.45
CA ARG A 90 5.61 6.14 5.30
C ARG A 90 4.23 5.52 5.12
N GLY A 91 3.87 5.13 3.89
CA GLY A 91 2.66 4.37 3.60
C GLY A 91 2.62 3.03 4.33
N PHE A 92 3.70 2.25 4.28
CA PHE A 92 3.80 0.97 4.97
C PHE A 92 3.74 1.13 6.50
N GLU A 93 4.44 2.11 7.07
CA GLU A 93 4.34 2.47 8.49
C GLU A 93 2.90 2.78 8.88
N ARG A 94 2.18 3.55 8.04
CA ARG A 94 0.78 3.85 8.26
C ARG A 94 -0.11 2.61 8.28
N LEU A 95 0.14 1.61 7.42
CA LEU A 95 -0.58 0.33 7.49
C LEU A 95 -0.33 -0.39 8.80
N ARG A 96 0.91 -0.37 9.32
CA ARG A 96 1.24 -0.97 10.62
C ARG A 96 0.53 -0.25 11.76
N GLU A 97 0.48 1.08 11.74
CA GLU A 97 -0.29 1.87 12.71
C GLU A 97 -1.79 1.54 12.67
N ILE A 98 -2.34 1.20 11.50
CA ILE A 98 -3.74 0.76 11.34
C ILE A 98 -3.94 -0.64 11.87
N ALA A 99 -3.02 -1.56 11.62
CA ALA A 99 -3.11 -2.92 12.13
C ALA A 99 -3.04 -3.01 13.66
N ILE A 100 -2.32 -2.10 14.33
CA ILE A 100 -2.17 -2.09 15.78
C ILE A 100 -3.37 -1.42 16.48
N ASP A 101 -4.01 -0.45 15.84
CA ASP A 101 -5.16 0.25 16.42
C ASP A 101 -6.45 -0.54 16.15
N GLU A 102 -6.83 -1.40 17.10
CA GLU A 102 -8.03 -2.25 17.04
C GLU A 102 -9.36 -1.47 17.09
N ARG A 103 -9.32 -0.13 17.25
CA ARG A 103 -10.55 0.68 17.21
C ARG A 103 -11.07 0.75 15.80
N ASP A 104 -12.39 0.74 15.66
CA ASP A 104 -13.10 0.93 14.40
C ASP A 104 -12.79 2.34 13.85
N ARG A 105 -11.67 2.44 13.11
CA ARG A 105 -11.20 3.69 12.53
C ARG A 105 -11.85 3.83 11.16
N ASP A 106 -12.54 4.96 10.98
CA ASP A 106 -13.07 5.41 9.71
C ASP A 106 -11.97 5.35 8.62
N VAL A 107 -12.23 4.60 7.54
CA VAL A 107 -11.31 4.39 6.42
C VAL A 107 -10.86 5.71 5.78
N THR A 108 -11.65 6.78 5.89
CA THR A 108 -11.28 8.12 5.40
C THR A 108 -10.10 8.73 6.16
N THR A 109 -9.76 8.19 7.33
CA THR A 109 -8.62 8.62 8.15
C THR A 109 -7.35 7.81 7.90
N TYR A 110 -7.41 6.78 7.05
CA TYR A 110 -6.26 5.90 6.80
C TYR A 110 -5.15 6.59 6.01
N PRO A 111 -5.43 7.40 4.97
CA PRO A 111 -4.38 7.99 4.17
C PRO A 111 -3.46 8.94 4.93
N LEU A 112 -2.28 9.18 4.36
CA LEU A 112 -1.35 10.18 4.87
C LEU A 112 -2.01 11.57 4.91
N ALA A 113 -1.56 12.43 5.83
CA ALA A 113 -2.17 13.74 6.06
C ALA A 113 -2.22 14.60 4.78
N GLU A 114 -1.17 14.57 3.97
CA GLU A 114 -1.10 15.24 2.67
C GLU A 114 -2.10 14.67 1.64
N VAL A 115 -2.41 13.37 1.71
CA VAL A 115 -3.38 12.73 0.83
C VAL A 115 -4.80 13.11 1.23
N ILE A 116 -5.08 13.15 2.54
CA ILE A 116 -6.37 13.64 3.07
C ILE A 116 -6.59 15.10 2.68
N ALA A 117 -5.57 15.95 2.79
CA ALA A 117 -5.66 17.35 2.39
C ALA A 117 -6.06 17.46 0.90
N ARG A 118 -5.40 16.70 0.04
CA ARG A 118 -5.70 16.66 -1.40
C ARG A 118 -7.13 16.21 -1.72
N TYR A 119 -7.65 15.21 -1.01
CA TYR A 119 -9.05 14.75 -1.22
C TYR A 119 -10.10 15.75 -0.73
N ARG A 120 -9.75 16.70 0.15
CA ARG A 120 -10.67 17.75 0.61
C ARG A 120 -10.69 18.98 -0.28
N GLU A 121 -9.66 19.17 -1.08
CA GLU A 121 -9.51 20.28 -2.02
C GLU A 121 -10.04 19.97 -3.43
N ALA A 122 -10.26 18.68 -3.74
CA ALA A 122 -10.84 18.18 -4.98
C ALA A 122 -12.38 18.13 -4.90
#